data_AF-A0A753CD68-F1
#
_entry.id   AF-A0A753CD68-F1
#
_cell.length_a   1.000
_cell.length_b   1.000
_cell.length_c   1.000
_cell.angle_alpha   90.00
_cell.angle_beta   90.00
_cell.angle_gamma   90.00
#
_symmetry.space_group_name_H-M   'P 1'
#
loop_
_entity.id
_entity.type
_entity.pdbx_description
1 polymer ?
#
loop_
_entity_poly.entity_id
_entity_poly.type
_entity_poly.pdbx_seq_one_letter_code
_entity_poly.pdbx_strand_id
1 'polypeptide(L)'
;MGWLVMAVGLTILIITGSYQNQKMSETTNAQQYASASVWASQILMIANRINDIRYVSGQQDGVISSDKLALPVTPDSRIKHQLQQGRLWVWMPEQPG
;
A
#
# COMPACT_ATOMS: atom_id res chain seq x y z
N MET A 1 35.59 -24.78 33.37
CA MET A 1 34.24 -25.38 33.14
C MET A 1 33.12 -24.36 32.90
N GLY A 2 33.23 -23.08 33.32
CA GLY A 2 32.19 -22.06 33.07
C GLY A 2 32.06 -21.56 31.61
N TRP A 3 33.10 -21.72 30.79
CA TRP A 3 33.07 -21.32 29.37
C TRP A 3 32.06 -22.10 28.52
N LEU A 4 31.85 -23.39 28.81
CA LEU A 4 30.85 -24.21 28.12
C LEU A 4 29.42 -23.71 28.36
N VAL A 5 29.12 -23.28 29.59
CA VAL A 5 27.79 -22.72 29.94
C VAL A 5 27.55 -21.40 29.21
N MET A 6 28.56 -20.52 29.14
CA MET A 6 28.50 -19.28 28.36
C MET A 6 28.32 -19.55 26.86
N ALA A 7 29.05 -20.51 26.31
CA ALA A 7 28.95 -20.88 24.90
C ALA A 7 27.54 -21.38 24.54
N VAL A 8 26.95 -22.23 25.38
CA VAL A 8 25.58 -22.74 25.18
C VAL A 8 24.52 -21.63 25.37
N GLY A 9 24.71 -20.71 26.33
CA GLY A 9 23.79 -19.58 26.51
C GLY A 9 23.78 -18.63 25.30
N LEU A 10 24.95 -18.35 24.73
CA LEU A 10 25.08 -17.49 23.54
C LEU A 10 24.46 -18.12 22.29
N THR A 11 24.61 -19.43 22.07
CA THR A 11 24.01 -20.09 20.91
C THR A 11 22.48 -20.08 20.98
N ILE A 12 21.90 -20.31 22.16
CA ILE A 12 20.45 -20.22 22.37
C ILE A 12 19.96 -18.79 22.08
N LEU A 13 20.65 -17.76 22.60
CA LEU A 13 20.29 -16.36 22.37
C LEU A 13 20.35 -15.96 20.88
N ILE A 14 21.37 -16.42 20.15
CA ILE A 14 21.50 -16.15 18.71
C ILE A 14 20.35 -16.81 17.93
N ILE A 15 20.02 -18.06 18.24
CA ILE A 15 18.94 -18.79 17.57
C ILE A 15 17.60 -18.12 17.85
N THR A 16 17.26 -17.85 19.11
CA THR A 16 15.98 -17.20 19.47
C THR A 16 15.86 -15.80 18.87
N GLY A 17 16.93 -15.01 18.89
CA GLY A 17 16.95 -13.68 18.25
C GLY A 17 16.72 -13.76 16.74
N SER A 18 17.31 -14.74 16.06
CA SER A 18 17.13 -14.93 14.62
C SER A 18 15.69 -15.32 14.25
N TYR A 19 15.05 -16.22 15.00
CA TYR A 19 13.64 -16.59 14.80
C TYR A 19 12.68 -15.42 15.04
N GLN A 20 12.93 -14.61 16.08
CA GLN A 20 12.10 -13.45 16.37
C GLN A 20 12.21 -12.38 15.27
N ASN A 21 13.42 -12.14 14.77
CA ASN A 21 13.66 -11.22 13.66
C ASN A 21 13.04 -11.70 12.34
N GLN A 22 13.10 -13.01 12.06
CA GLN A 22 12.44 -13.60 10.89
C GLN A 22 10.92 -13.43 10.96
N LYS A 23 10.29 -13.78 12.09
CA LYS A 23 8.84 -13.60 12.26
C LYS A 23 8.40 -12.14 12.19
N MET A 24 9.20 -11.22 12.75
CA MET A 24 8.91 -9.79 12.65
C MET A 24 9.02 -9.29 11.21
N SER A 25 10.01 -9.78 10.45
CA SER A 25 10.18 -9.47 9.03
C SER A 25 9.04 -10.05 8.19
N GLU A 26 8.63 -11.30 8.44
CA GLU A 26 7.49 -11.94 7.76
C GLU A 26 6.18 -11.20 8.02
N THR A 27 5.94 -10.81 9.28
CA THR A 27 4.75 -10.04 9.68
C THR A 27 4.72 -8.68 9.00
N THR A 28 5.86 -7.98 8.98
CA THR A 28 5.99 -6.66 8.33
C THR A 28 5.74 -6.77 6.84
N ASN A 29 6.36 -7.74 6.16
CA ASN A 29 6.14 -7.98 4.73
C ASN A 29 4.67 -8.32 4.44
N ALA A 30 4.06 -9.24 5.20
CA ALA A 30 2.66 -9.62 5.00
C ALA A 30 1.71 -8.41 5.16
N GLN A 31 1.95 -7.55 6.16
CA GLN A 31 1.18 -6.33 6.37
C GLN A 31 1.37 -5.32 5.23
N GLN A 32 2.58 -5.23 4.69
CA GLN A 32 2.90 -4.38 3.54
C GLN A 32 2.21 -4.87 2.26
N TYR A 33 2.23 -6.18 1.98
CA TYR A 33 1.51 -6.77 0.83
C TYR A 33 -0.01 -6.60 0.96
N ALA A 34 -0.56 -6.83 2.15
CA ALA A 34 -1.98 -6.59 2.41
C ALA A 34 -2.34 -5.12 2.14
N SER A 35 -1.54 -4.18 2.63
CA SER A 35 -1.75 -2.74 2.39
C SER A 35 -1.61 -2.37 0.91
N ALA A 36 -0.63 -2.94 0.20
CA ALA A 36 -0.44 -2.72 -1.24
C ALA A 36 -1.63 -3.18 -2.07
N SER A 37 -2.19 -4.36 -1.77
CA SER A 37 -3.39 -4.85 -2.45
C SER A 37 -4.61 -3.96 -2.24
N VAL A 38 -4.76 -3.38 -1.04
CA VAL A 38 -5.82 -2.41 -0.72
C VAL A 38 -5.63 -1.13 -1.52
N TRP A 39 -4.41 -0.58 -1.59
CA TRP A 39 -4.13 0.63 -2.38
C TRP A 39 -4.38 0.42 -3.87
N ALA A 40 -3.91 -0.69 -4.44
CA ALA A 40 -4.15 -1.02 -5.84
C ALA A 40 -5.66 -1.11 -6.16
N SER A 41 -6.44 -1.74 -5.27
CA SER A 41 -7.89 -1.82 -5.40
C SER A 41 -8.54 -0.44 -5.37
N GLN A 42 -8.08 0.45 -4.48
CA GLN A 42 -8.59 1.83 -4.42
C GLN A 42 -8.24 2.64 -5.67
N ILE A 43 -7.02 2.50 -6.20
CA ILE A 43 -6.59 3.15 -7.45
C ILE A 43 -7.50 2.73 -8.61
N LEU A 44 -7.77 1.43 -8.76
CA LEU A 44 -8.66 0.91 -9.81
C LEU A 44 -10.10 1.39 -9.62
N MET A 45 -10.59 1.42 -8.39
CA MET A 45 -11.93 1.91 -8.08
C MET A 45 -12.09 3.40 -8.46
N ILE A 46 -11.11 4.23 -8.10
CA ILE A 46 -11.09 5.66 -8.49
C ILE A 46 -11.04 5.78 -10.01
N ALA A 47 -10.17 5.02 -10.67
CA ALA A 47 -10.03 5.05 -12.13
C ALA A 47 -11.34 4.71 -12.85
N ASN A 48 -12.03 3.65 -12.40
CA ASN A 48 -13.31 3.25 -12.95
C ASN A 48 -14.38 4.33 -12.76
N ARG A 49 -14.50 4.90 -11.55
CA ARG A 49 -15.47 5.98 -11.30
C ARG A 49 -15.22 7.22 -12.12
N ILE A 50 -13.95 7.61 -12.31
CA ILE A 50 -13.61 8.74 -13.18
C ILE A 50 -13.98 8.42 -14.62
N ASN A 51 -13.73 7.19 -15.07
CA ASN A 51 -14.09 6.79 -16.41
C ASN A 51 -15.61 6.82 -16.65
N ASP A 52 -16.41 6.37 -15.67
CA ASP A 52 -17.87 6.46 -15.72
C ASP A 52 -18.34 7.92 -15.82
N ILE A 53 -17.81 8.80 -14.95
CA ILE A 53 -18.15 10.23 -14.97
C ILE A 53 -17.73 10.87 -16.29
N ARG A 54 -16.55 10.53 -16.80
CA ARG A 54 -16.05 11.02 -18.09
C ARG A 54 -16.93 10.56 -19.24
N TYR A 55 -17.39 9.32 -19.22
CA TYR A 55 -18.27 8.77 -20.25
C TYR A 55 -19.59 9.57 -20.34
N VAL A 56 -20.13 10.01 -19.21
CA VAL A 56 -21.38 10.78 -19.16
C VAL A 56 -21.17 12.28 -19.40
N SER A 57 -20.15 12.88 -18.78
CA SER A 57 -19.92 14.34 -18.81
C SER A 57 -19.12 14.83 -20.01
N GLY A 58 -18.37 13.95 -20.67
CA GLY A 58 -17.42 14.32 -21.72
C GLY A 58 -16.19 15.08 -21.20
N GLN A 59 -15.98 15.18 -19.88
CA GLN A 59 -14.87 15.93 -19.30
C GLN A 59 -13.51 15.33 -19.69
N GLN A 60 -12.66 16.12 -20.33
CA GLN A 60 -11.36 15.67 -20.84
C GLN A 60 -10.17 16.15 -20.00
N ASP A 61 -10.37 17.18 -19.18
CA ASP A 61 -9.33 17.86 -18.41
C ASP A 61 -9.80 18.25 -17.02
N GLY A 62 -8.84 18.35 -16.10
CA GLY A 62 -9.02 18.85 -14.74
C GLY A 62 -9.05 17.76 -13.67
N VAL A 63 -9.31 18.19 -12.44
CA VAL A 63 -9.44 17.28 -11.29
C VAL A 63 -10.91 17.11 -10.96
N ILE A 64 -11.37 15.86 -10.93
CA ILE A 64 -12.71 15.53 -10.44
C ILE A 64 -12.63 15.43 -8.92
N SER A 65 -13.27 16.32 -8.17
CA SER A 65 -13.24 16.26 -6.70
C SER A 65 -13.72 14.91 -6.18
N SER A 66 -13.04 14.37 -5.16
CA SER A 66 -13.37 13.08 -4.53
C SER A 66 -14.84 12.95 -4.13
N ASP A 67 -15.46 14.06 -3.74
CA ASP A 67 -16.87 14.14 -3.36
C ASP A 67 -17.82 13.80 -4.53
N LYS A 68 -17.40 14.09 -5.77
CA LYS A 68 -18.16 13.77 -6.99
C LYS A 68 -18.00 12.31 -7.43
N LEU A 69 -16.96 11.61 -6.96
CA LEU A 69 -16.76 10.19 -7.30
C LEU A 69 -17.75 9.27 -6.56
N ALA A 70 -18.41 9.74 -5.50
CA ALA A 70 -19.36 8.99 -4.69
C ALA A 70 -18.84 7.56 -4.37
N LEU A 71 -17.59 7.51 -3.90
CA LEU A 71 -16.92 6.25 -3.63
C LEU A 71 -17.56 5.55 -2.43
N PRO A 72 -17.73 4.21 -2.47
CA PRO A 72 -18.32 3.44 -1.36
C PRO A 72 -17.45 3.43 -0.10
N VAL A 73 -16.17 3.80 -0.24
CA VAL A 73 -15.20 3.92 0.85
C VAL A 73 -14.45 5.23 0.71
N THR A 74 -13.95 5.77 1.83
CA THR A 74 -13.05 6.94 1.79
C THR A 74 -11.68 6.47 1.28
N PRO A 75 -11.23 6.89 0.08
CA PRO A 75 -9.93 6.50 -0.44
C PRO A 75 -8.80 7.10 0.41
N ASP A 76 -7.62 6.47 0.38
CA ASP A 76 -6.43 7.01 1.02
C ASP A 76 -6.11 8.39 0.43
N SER A 77 -5.96 9.40 1.29
CA SER A 77 -5.68 10.80 0.91
C SER A 77 -4.40 10.99 0.09
N ARG A 78 -3.49 10.01 0.13
CA ARG A 78 -2.25 9.96 -0.64
C ARG A 78 -2.47 9.61 -2.10
N ILE A 79 -3.58 8.94 -2.43
CA ILE A 79 -3.94 8.65 -3.83
C ILE A 79 -4.44 9.96 -4.46
N LYS A 80 -3.81 10.34 -5.56
CA LYS A 80 -4.13 11.53 -6.35
C LYS A 80 -4.55 11.10 -7.75
N HIS A 81 -5.36 11.94 -8.39
CA HIS A 81 -5.77 11.73 -9.77
C HIS A 81 -5.98 13.05 -10.51
N GLN A 82 -5.80 12.98 -11.82
CA GLN A 82 -5.96 14.14 -12.70
C GLN A 82 -6.27 13.67 -14.13
N LEU A 83 -7.19 14.37 -14.78
CA LEU A 83 -7.39 14.29 -16.23
C LEU A 83 -6.53 15.35 -16.90
N GLN A 84 -5.69 14.94 -17.84
CA GLN A 84 -4.86 15.82 -18.63
C GLN A 84 -4.79 15.32 -20.07
N GLN A 85 -5.17 16.19 -21.03
CA GLN A 85 -5.19 15.92 -22.46
C GLN A 85 -5.98 14.64 -22.81
N GLY A 86 -7.11 14.41 -22.13
CA GLY A 86 -7.94 13.23 -22.34
C GLY A 86 -7.34 11.92 -21.81
N ARG A 87 -6.24 11.98 -21.04
CA ARG A 87 -5.67 10.84 -20.32
C ARG A 87 -5.93 10.97 -18.83
N LEU A 88 -6.30 9.85 -18.21
CA LEU A 88 -6.46 9.76 -16.78
C LEU A 88 -5.15 9.32 -16.14
N TRP A 89 -4.65 10.13 -15.21
CA TRP A 89 -3.54 9.80 -14.34
C TRP A 89 -4.09 9.52 -12.94
N VAL A 90 -3.73 8.37 -12.37
CA VAL A 90 -3.98 8.04 -10.96
C VAL A 90 -2.67 7.55 -10.38
N TRP A 91 -2.23 8.13 -9.27
CA TRP A 91 -0.94 7.83 -8.69
C TRP A 91 -0.97 7.95 -7.16
N MET A 92 0.00 7.34 -6.51
CA MET A 92 0.30 7.55 -5.10
C MET A 92 1.81 7.71 -4.92
N PRO A 93 2.29 8.39 -3.86
CA PRO A 93 3.71 8.38 -3.50
C PRO A 93 4.20 6.95 -3.31
N GLU A 94 5.44 6.70 -3.73
CA GLU A 94 6.10 5.41 -3.56
C GLU A 94 6.03 4.96 -2.09
N GLN A 95 5.58 3.72 -1.89
CA GLN A 95 5.53 3.08 -0.58
C GLN A 95 6.72 2.11 -0.52
N PRO A 96 7.40 2.00 0.64
CA PRO A 96 8.45 0.99 0.81
C PRO A 96 7.89 -0.40 0.49
N GLY A 97 8.54 -1.12 -0.44
CA GLY A 97 8.24 -2.51 -0.71
C GLY A 97 8.77 -3.13 -1.98
#